data_AF-A0A528WHS1-F1
#
_entry.id   AF-A0A528WHS1-F1
#
_cell.length_a   1.000
_cell.length_b   1.000
_cell.length_c   1.000
_cell.angle_alpha   90.00
_cell.angle_beta   90.00
_cell.angle_gamma   90.00
#
_symmetry.space_group_name_H-M   'P 1'
#
loop_
_entity.id
_entity.type
_entity.pdbx_description
1 polymer ?
#
loop_
_entity_poly.entity_id
_entity_poly.type
_entity_poly.pdbx_seq_one_letter_code
_entity_poly.pdbx_strand_id
1 'polypeptide(L)'
;SQGRSGDFMRWGIVTAVTSVLAFAIGLPYGALGVAVVYAVSEYLRTPFLWLYVGKAGPLRASHVLRAATPFVLGAHLALALVWLAKPMLPAQPVVALAGGAVLSYVVTIIVALAFGAGREALREALRLIPARGFSPAPSEAK
;
A
#
# COMPACT_ATOMS: atom_id res chain seq x y z
N SER A 1 3.79 17.80 -11.47
CA SER A 1 4.07 18.24 -10.09
C SER A 1 3.33 19.54 -9.84
N GLN A 2 2.52 19.66 -8.77
CA GLN A 2 1.69 20.86 -8.51
C GLN A 2 2.49 22.07 -7.96
N GLY A 3 3.81 22.13 -8.16
CA GLY A 3 4.67 23.18 -7.56
C GLY A 3 4.78 23.13 -6.02
N ARG A 4 4.31 22.04 -5.37
CA ARG A 4 4.25 21.90 -3.90
C ARG A 4 5.51 21.27 -3.28
N SER A 5 6.69 21.57 -3.82
CA SER A 5 7.97 21.01 -3.34
C SER A 5 8.23 21.34 -1.86
N GLY A 6 7.78 22.51 -1.38
CA GLY A 6 7.89 22.89 0.03
C GLY A 6 7.05 22.00 0.97
N ASP A 7 5.84 21.62 0.56
CA ASP A 7 5.00 20.71 1.36
C ASP A 7 5.55 19.28 1.36
N PHE A 8 6.12 18.86 0.23
CA PHE A 8 6.85 17.59 0.13
C PHE A 8 8.06 17.57 1.09
N MET A 9 8.86 18.65 1.11
CA MET A 9 9.99 18.78 2.04
C MET A 9 9.54 18.73 3.51
N ARG A 10 8.52 19.50 3.88
CA ARG A 10 7.97 19.52 5.24
C ARG A 10 7.46 18.15 5.67
N TRP A 11 6.73 17.46 4.79
CA TRP A 11 6.27 16.11 5.07
C TRP A 11 7.42 15.09 5.14
N GLY A 12 8.47 15.28 4.34
CA GLY A 12 9.71 14.50 4.42
C GLY A 12 10.37 14.61 5.79
N ILE A 13 10.44 15.81 6.37
CA ILE A 13 10.96 16.03 7.73
C ILE A 13 10.10 15.30 8.76
N VAL A 14 8.76 15.41 8.68
CA VAL A 14 7.83 14.69 9.57
C VAL A 14 8.06 13.18 9.50
N THR A 15 8.21 12.65 8.28
CA THR A 15 8.47 11.22 8.03
C THR A 15 9.81 10.80 8.64
N ALA A 16 10.88 11.57 8.43
CA ALA A 16 12.20 11.26 9.00
C ALA A 16 12.18 11.25 10.53
N VAL A 17 11.64 12.30 11.16
CA VAL A 17 11.58 12.42 12.63
C VAL A 17 10.75 11.30 13.24
N THR A 18 9.55 11.04 12.71
CA THR A 18 8.68 9.98 13.23
C THR A 18 9.26 8.58 13.00
N SER A 19 10.06 8.36 11.96
CA SER A 19 10.77 7.10 11.73
C SER A 19 11.89 6.89 12.74
N VAL A 20 12.71 7.92 12.99
CA VAL A 20 13.77 7.88 14.02
C VAL A 20 13.19 7.62 15.40
N LEU A 21 12.09 8.31 15.76
CA LEU A 21 11.40 8.08 17.02
C LEU A 21 10.84 6.66 17.11
N ALA A 22 10.24 6.14 16.04
CA ALA A 22 9.73 4.78 16.02
C ALA A 22 10.84 3.75 16.27
N PHE A 23 12.01 3.93 15.66
CA PHE A 23 13.17 3.07 15.88
C PHE A 23 13.71 3.21 17.29
N ALA A 24 13.85 4.43 17.82
CA ALA A 24 14.33 4.66 19.19
C ALA A 24 13.40 4.02 20.24
N ILE A 25 12.08 4.11 20.05
CA ILE A 25 11.08 3.49 20.92
C ILE A 25 11.07 1.97 20.76
N GLY A 26 11.27 1.45 19.54
CA GLY A 26 11.24 0.02 19.26
C GLY A 26 12.51 -0.72 19.66
N LEU A 27 13.68 -0.07 19.64
CA LEU A 27 14.99 -0.68 19.87
C LEU A 27 15.10 -1.46 21.20
N PRO A 28 14.58 -0.98 22.35
CA PRO A 28 14.59 -1.73 23.61
C PRO A 28 13.85 -3.07 23.55
N TYR A 29 12.93 -3.25 22.60
CA TYR A 29 12.15 -4.47 22.40
C TYR A 29 12.67 -5.32 21.23
N GLY A 30 13.86 -5.01 20.71
CA GLY A 30 14.52 -5.73 19.63
C GLY A 30 13.88 -5.52 18.25
N ALA A 31 14.24 -6.37 17.29
CA ALA A 31 13.83 -6.23 15.88
C ALA A 31 12.30 -6.24 15.69
N LEU A 32 11.59 -7.07 16.45
CA LEU A 32 10.12 -7.11 16.42
C LEU A 32 9.51 -5.79 16.91
N GLY A 33 10.05 -5.22 18.00
CA GLY A 33 9.61 -3.93 18.53
C GLY A 33 9.76 -2.79 17.53
N VAL A 34 10.94 -2.73 16.89
CA VAL A 34 11.20 -1.78 15.79
C VAL A 34 10.18 -1.93 14.67
N ALA A 35 9.93 -3.17 14.21
CA ALA A 35 8.98 -3.43 13.14
C ALA A 35 7.55 -3.01 13.50
N VAL A 36 7.08 -3.31 14.72
CA VAL A 36 5.73 -2.95 15.19
C VAL A 36 5.57 -1.43 15.29
N VAL A 37 6.46 -0.74 15.99
CA VAL A 37 6.34 0.71 16.20
C VAL A 37 6.48 1.47 14.88
N TYR A 38 7.39 1.03 14.00
CA TYR A 38 7.54 1.62 12.67
C TYR A 38 6.30 1.40 11.79
N ALA A 39 5.75 0.20 11.75
CA ALA A 39 4.52 -0.10 11.00
C ALA A 39 3.33 0.73 11.51
N VAL A 40 3.17 0.86 12.83
CA VAL A 40 2.13 1.72 13.43
C VAL A 40 2.35 3.20 13.05
N SER A 41 3.60 3.68 13.11
CA SER A 41 3.94 5.05 12.72
C SER A 41 3.59 5.35 11.26
N GLU A 42 3.93 4.47 10.31
CA GLU A 42 3.57 4.60 8.89
C GLU A 42 2.05 4.55 8.69
N TYR A 43 1.38 3.61 9.35
CA TYR A 43 -0.05 3.42 9.24
C TYR A 43 -0.83 4.64 9.74
N LEU A 44 -0.41 5.24 10.86
CA LEU A 44 -1.01 6.47 11.39
C LEU A 44 -0.66 7.71 10.56
N ARG A 45 0.55 7.79 9.99
CA ARG A 45 0.95 8.94 9.16
C ARG A 45 0.14 9.06 7.88
N THR A 46 -0.28 7.95 7.30
CA THR A 46 -1.02 7.91 6.04
C THR A 46 -2.31 8.77 6.05
N PRO A 47 -3.25 8.64 7.00
CA PRO A 47 -4.41 9.52 7.05
C PRO A 47 -4.05 10.98 7.36
N PHE A 48 -3.02 11.24 8.18
CA PHE A 48 -2.55 12.61 8.42
C PHE A 48 -1.97 13.26 7.16
N LEU A 49 -1.29 12.49 6.32
CA LEU A 49 -0.81 12.94 5.00
C LEU A 49 -1.99 13.35 4.12
N TRP A 50 -3.03 12.51 4.04
CA TRP A 50 -4.20 12.80 3.22
C TRP A 50 -4.92 14.07 3.67
N LEU A 51 -5.05 14.28 4.99
CA LEU A 51 -5.57 15.51 5.55
C LEU A 51 -4.66 16.70 5.27
N TYR A 52 -3.34 16.56 5.41
CA TYR A 52 -2.38 17.64 5.16
C TYR A 52 -2.38 18.10 3.70
N VAL A 53 -2.27 17.16 2.76
CA VAL A 53 -2.27 17.45 1.32
C VAL A 53 -3.64 17.98 0.89
N GLY A 54 -4.72 17.42 1.44
CA GLY A 54 -6.10 17.76 1.10
C GLY A 54 -6.59 19.12 1.59
N LYS A 55 -5.80 19.84 2.41
CA LYS A 55 -6.13 21.20 2.89
C LYS A 55 -6.01 22.28 1.82
N ALA A 56 -5.19 22.04 0.78
CA ALA A 56 -4.90 23.03 -0.24
C ALA A 56 -4.92 22.41 -1.63
N GLY A 57 -5.58 23.10 -2.57
CA GLY A 57 -5.73 22.67 -3.96
C GLY A 57 -7.03 21.91 -4.26
N PRO A 58 -7.16 21.37 -5.49
CA PRO A 58 -8.40 20.74 -5.96
C PRO A 58 -8.63 19.33 -5.39
N LEU A 59 -7.58 18.69 -4.85
CA LEU A 59 -7.66 17.36 -4.26
C LEU A 59 -8.06 17.48 -2.79
N ARG A 60 -9.22 16.93 -2.42
CA ARG A 60 -9.69 16.86 -1.04
C ARG A 60 -9.31 15.53 -0.41
N ALA A 61 -9.14 15.50 0.91
CA ALA A 61 -8.89 14.25 1.65
C ALA A 61 -9.98 13.20 1.41
N SER A 62 -11.24 13.61 1.22
CA SER A 62 -12.35 12.72 0.89
C SER A 62 -12.19 12.02 -0.47
N HIS A 63 -11.54 12.66 -1.46
CA HIS A 63 -11.24 12.03 -2.74
C HIS A 63 -10.23 10.90 -2.57
N VAL A 64 -9.18 11.15 -1.79
CA VAL A 64 -8.14 10.15 -1.48
C VAL A 64 -8.75 9.01 -0.67
N LEU A 65 -9.54 9.31 0.35
CA LEU A 65 -10.25 8.31 1.14
C LEU A 65 -11.12 7.44 0.25
N ARG A 66 -11.99 8.03 -0.58
CA ARG A 66 -12.86 7.27 -1.50
C ARG A 66 -12.08 6.35 -2.43
N ALA A 67 -10.94 6.78 -2.94
CA ALA A 67 -10.08 5.99 -3.80
C ALA A 67 -9.34 4.87 -3.04
N ALA A 68 -8.85 5.16 -1.84
CA ALA A 68 -8.08 4.24 -1.02
C ALA A 68 -8.93 3.20 -0.27
N THR A 69 -10.17 3.55 0.13
CA THR A 69 -11.09 2.69 0.90
C THR A 69 -11.16 1.25 0.41
N PRO A 70 -11.43 0.94 -0.89
CA PRO A 70 -11.49 -0.45 -1.33
C PRO A 70 -10.22 -1.25 -1.03
N PHE A 71 -9.05 -0.63 -1.17
CA PHE A 71 -7.77 -1.29 -0.96
C PHE A 71 -7.39 -1.38 0.52
N VAL A 72 -7.68 -0.34 1.31
CA VAL A 72 -7.51 -0.37 2.77
C VAL A 72 -8.39 -1.46 3.37
N LEU A 73 -9.68 -1.49 3.03
CA LEU A 73 -10.59 -2.55 3.48
C LEU A 73 -10.14 -3.93 3.00
N GLY A 74 -9.72 -4.04 1.73
CA GLY A 74 -9.19 -5.27 1.16
C GLY A 74 -7.97 -5.79 1.93
N ALA A 75 -7.03 -4.93 2.28
CA ALA A 75 -5.84 -5.29 3.05
C ALA A 75 -6.18 -5.76 4.48
N HIS A 76 -7.12 -5.11 5.16
CA HIS A 76 -7.53 -5.52 6.52
C HIS A 76 -8.29 -6.85 6.51
N LEU A 77 -9.18 -7.05 5.53
CA LEU A 77 -9.90 -8.31 5.35
C LEU A 77 -8.95 -9.43 4.93
N ALA A 78 -7.97 -9.16 4.06
CA ALA A 78 -6.94 -10.12 3.70
C ALA A 78 -6.13 -10.54 4.94
N LEU A 79 -5.68 -9.58 5.75
CA LEU A 79 -4.98 -9.87 7.01
C LEU A 79 -5.82 -10.73 7.94
N ALA A 80 -7.08 -10.35 8.17
CA ALA A 80 -7.99 -11.09 9.03
C ALA A 80 -8.23 -12.52 8.53
N LEU A 81 -8.49 -12.69 7.23
CA LEU A 81 -8.75 -14.01 6.64
C LEU A 81 -7.51 -14.90 6.60
N VAL A 82 -6.33 -14.36 6.30
CA VAL A 82 -5.08 -15.11 6.40
C VAL A 82 -4.81 -15.53 7.84
N TRP A 83 -5.07 -14.66 8.81
CA TRP A 83 -4.92 -15.00 10.24
C TRP A 83 -5.84 -16.14 10.67
N LEU A 84 -7.10 -16.11 10.24
CA LEU A 84 -8.08 -17.16 10.53
C LEU A 84 -7.80 -18.46 9.75
N ALA A 85 -7.31 -18.37 8.52
CA ALA A 85 -6.98 -19.51 7.68
C ALA A 85 -5.63 -20.15 8.04
N LYS A 86 -4.80 -19.50 8.86
CA LYS A 86 -3.46 -19.97 9.26
C LYS A 86 -3.43 -21.45 9.73
N PRO A 87 -4.37 -21.94 10.57
CA PRO A 87 -4.38 -23.34 10.99
C PRO A 87 -4.69 -24.34 9.85
N MET A 88 -5.29 -23.86 8.76
CA MET A 88 -5.66 -24.65 7.58
C MET A 88 -4.57 -24.65 6.50
N LEU A 89 -3.54 -23.81 6.64
CA LEU A 89 -2.45 -23.74 5.67
C LEU A 89 -1.53 -24.96 5.80
N PRO A 90 -0.95 -25.46 4.69
CA PRO A 90 -0.02 -26.59 4.72
C PRO A 90 1.21 -26.30 5.57
N ALA A 91 1.80 -27.34 6.16
CA ALA A 91 3.01 -27.20 6.98
C ALA A 91 4.24 -26.77 6.17
N GLN A 92 4.26 -27.01 4.85
CA GLN A 92 5.36 -26.60 3.97
C GLN A 92 5.40 -25.07 3.87
N PRO A 93 6.48 -24.39 4.33
CA PRO A 93 6.50 -22.93 4.46
C PRO A 93 6.26 -22.18 3.15
N VAL A 94 6.86 -22.65 2.06
CA VAL A 94 6.71 -22.03 0.73
C VAL A 94 5.27 -22.12 0.24
N VAL A 95 4.60 -23.26 0.47
CA VAL A 95 3.20 -23.47 0.06
C VAL A 95 2.26 -22.64 0.92
N ALA A 96 2.50 -22.54 2.23
CA ALA A 96 1.74 -21.68 3.12
C ALA A 96 1.84 -20.20 2.72
N LEU A 97 3.05 -19.73 2.39
CA LEU A 97 3.29 -18.37 1.93
C LEU A 97 2.61 -18.10 0.58
N ALA A 98 2.74 -19.01 -0.38
CA ALA A 98 2.07 -18.89 -1.68
C ALA A 98 0.54 -18.87 -1.54
N GLY A 99 -0.02 -19.75 -0.71
CA GLY A 99 -1.45 -19.79 -0.41
C GLY A 99 -1.95 -18.51 0.27
N GLY A 100 -1.22 -18.01 1.27
CA GLY A 100 -1.53 -16.74 1.93
C GLY A 100 -1.45 -15.54 0.99
N ALA A 101 -0.46 -15.53 0.08
CA ALA A 101 -0.35 -14.50 -0.95
C ALA A 101 -1.53 -14.54 -1.91
N VAL A 102 -1.87 -15.71 -2.45
CA VAL A 102 -3.03 -15.90 -3.33
C VAL A 102 -4.32 -15.46 -2.64
N LEU A 103 -4.56 -15.91 -1.40
CA LEU A 103 -5.73 -15.51 -0.62
C LEU A 103 -5.80 -13.99 -0.45
N SER A 104 -4.67 -13.35 -0.12
CA SER A 104 -4.60 -11.90 0.07
C SER A 104 -4.96 -11.12 -1.19
N TYR A 105 -4.42 -11.53 -2.35
CA TYR A 105 -4.74 -10.91 -3.64
C TYR A 105 -6.19 -11.14 -4.03
N VAL A 106 -6.71 -12.36 -3.89
CA VAL A 106 -8.10 -12.70 -4.21
C VAL A 106 -9.06 -11.87 -3.37
N VAL A 107 -8.86 -11.82 -2.05
CA VAL A 107 -9.70 -11.01 -1.14
C VAL A 107 -9.63 -9.54 -1.52
N THR A 108 -8.43 -9.00 -1.74
CA THR A 108 -8.26 -7.58 -2.11
C THR A 108 -8.96 -7.25 -3.42
N ILE A 109 -8.85 -8.12 -4.45
CA ILE A 109 -9.51 -7.95 -5.74
C ILE A 109 -11.04 -8.02 -5.58
N ILE A 110 -11.55 -9.02 -4.85
CA ILE A 110 -13.00 -9.17 -4.59
C ILE A 110 -13.54 -7.91 -3.90
N VAL A 111 -12.86 -7.44 -2.86
CA VAL A 111 -13.24 -6.22 -2.15
C VAL A 111 -13.19 -5.03 -3.10
N ALA A 112 -12.11 -4.84 -3.86
CA ALA A 112 -12.01 -3.74 -4.83
C ALA A 112 -13.12 -3.75 -5.90
N LEU A 113 -13.52 -4.93 -6.38
CA LEU A 113 -14.61 -5.09 -7.34
C LEU A 113 -15.98 -4.67 -6.77
N ALA A 114 -16.17 -4.76 -5.45
CA ALA A 114 -17.41 -4.32 -4.79
C ALA A 114 -17.58 -2.79 -4.77
N PHE A 115 -16.51 -2.01 -5.00
CA PHE A 115 -16.56 -0.54 -5.02
C PHE A 115 -16.40 0.01 -6.43
N GLY A 116 -17.06 1.14 -6.74
CA GLY A 116 -16.90 1.84 -8.02
C GLY A 116 -15.44 2.26 -8.28
N ALA A 117 -14.81 2.93 -7.30
CA ALA A 117 -13.42 3.39 -7.40
C ALA A 117 -12.42 2.23 -7.55
N GLY A 118 -12.66 1.09 -6.88
CA GLY A 118 -11.80 -0.09 -7.02
C GLY A 118 -11.90 -0.71 -8.41
N ARG A 119 -13.11 -0.80 -8.99
CA ARG A 119 -13.30 -1.26 -10.38
C ARG A 119 -12.59 -0.37 -11.40
N GLU A 120 -12.65 0.95 -11.22
CA GLU A 120 -11.93 1.91 -12.07
C GLU A 120 -10.42 1.72 -11.99
N ALA A 121 -9.87 1.64 -10.76
CA ALA A 121 -8.44 1.41 -10.54
C ALA A 121 -7.95 0.08 -11.13
N LEU A 122 -8.72 -1.01 -10.99
CA LEU A 122 -8.38 -2.30 -11.60
C LEU A 122 -8.41 -2.24 -13.13
N ARG A 123 -9.38 -1.55 -13.73
CA ARG A 123 -9.42 -1.34 -15.19
C ARG A 123 -8.23 -0.55 -15.69
N GLU A 124 -7.81 0.48 -14.95
CA GLU A 124 -6.62 1.26 -15.29
C GLU A 124 -5.36 0.41 -15.18
N ALA A 125 -5.20 -0.37 -14.11
CA ALA A 125 -4.10 -1.32 -13.96
C ALA A 125 -4.05 -2.33 -15.12
N LEU A 126 -5.19 -2.86 -15.56
CA LEU A 126 -5.26 -3.76 -16.72
C LEU A 126 -4.84 -3.10 -18.03
N ARG A 127 -5.08 -1.79 -18.20
CA ARG A 127 -4.62 -1.03 -19.38
C ARG A 127 -3.11 -0.82 -19.39
N LEU A 128 -2.48 -0.82 -18.22
CA LEU A 128 -1.02 -0.70 -18.08
C LEU A 128 -0.29 -2.01 -18.37
N ILE A 129 -1.00 -3.14 -18.39
CA ILE A 129 -0.43 -4.41 -18.85
C ILE A 129 -0.17 -4.26 -20.36
N PRO A 130 1.10 -4.30 -20.82
CA PRO A 130 1.40 -4.13 -22.23
C PRO A 130 0.64 -5.19 -23.03
N ALA A 131 -0.28 -4.75 -23.89
CA ALA A 131 -1.06 -5.65 -24.73
C ALA A 131 -0.23 -6.33 -25.84
N ARG A 132 1.07 -6.03 -25.97
CA ARG A 132 1.95 -6.61 -26.97
C ARG A 132 3.37 -6.77 -26.42
N GLY A 133 3.97 -7.89 -26.79
CA GLY A 133 5.25 -8.38 -26.31
C GLY A 133 6.38 -7.37 -26.45
N PHE A 134 7.44 -7.68 -25.70
CA PHE A 134 8.76 -7.08 -25.80
C PHE A 134 9.10 -6.83 -27.28
N SER A 135 8.95 -5.59 -27.75
CA SER A 135 9.43 -5.19 -29.05
C SER A 135 10.91 -4.92 -28.85
N PRO A 136 11.84 -5.78 -29.34
CA PRO A 136 13.25 -5.46 -29.25
C PRO A 136 13.47 -4.11 -29.92
N ALA A 137 14.23 -3.24 -29.25
CA ALA A 137 14.62 -1.96 -29.80
C ALA A 137 15.21 -2.18 -31.21
N PRO A 138 14.87 -1.34 -32.21
CA PRO A 138 15.48 -1.46 -33.52
C PRO A 138 16.99 -1.42 -33.36
N SER A 139 17.66 -2.49 -33.80
CA SER A 139 19.10 -2.53 -33.94
C SER A 139 19.47 -1.39 -34.88
N GLU A 140 20.09 -0.32 -34.37
CA GLU A 140 20.77 0.64 -35.21
C GLU A 140 21.95 -0.09 -35.88
N ALA A 141 21.68 -0.64 -37.06
CA ALA A 141 22.68 -1.10 -37.99
C ALA A 141 22.95 0.03 -38.99
N LYS A 142 23.95 0.86 -38.67
CA LYS A 142 25.09 1.24 -39.52
C LYS A 142 25.73 2.53 -39.02
#